data_AF-A0A9W7E255-F1
#
_entry.id   AF-A0A9W7E255-F1
#
_cell.length_a   1.000
_cell.length_b   1.000
_cell.length_c   1.000
_cell.angle_alpha   90.00
_cell.angle_beta   90.00
_cell.angle_gamma   90.00
#
_symmetry.space_group_name_H-M   'P 1'
#
loop_
_entity.id
_entity.type
_entity.pdbx_description
1 polymer ?
#
loop_
_entity_poly.entity_id
_entity_poly.type
_entity_poly.pdbx_seq_one_letter_code
_entity_poly.pdbx_strand_id
1 'polypeptide(L)'
;MDNYTGTYDTPEEDPACPVDPALTSLGESQALSLVPITTTMGEASLLPSFVYVSPLRRATQTGILAFPSLTFPFRCSHLLAEESNGLPCDYVQPSSSLLPLFGSKVDYSGYDEAVDIQSEHAAPPRTLKESKARLCGRADEFLSLLRADRAKNPKLRVVGVCSHSQW
;
A
#
# COMPACT_ATOMS: atom_id res chain seq x y z
N MET A 1 7.05 -48.91 10.06
CA MET A 1 6.56 -48.10 8.91
C MET A 1 5.32 -47.42 9.43
N ASP A 2 5.51 -46.25 10.04
CA ASP A 2 4.41 -45.51 10.65
C ASP A 2 3.88 -44.51 9.63
N ASN A 3 2.62 -44.69 9.27
CA ASN A 3 1.89 -43.80 8.38
C ASN A 3 1.58 -42.51 9.14
N TYR A 4 2.36 -41.46 8.89
CA TYR A 4 2.06 -40.11 9.33
C TYR A 4 0.85 -39.59 8.55
N THR A 5 -0.34 -39.68 9.14
CA THR A 5 -1.56 -39.01 8.64
C THR A 5 -1.60 -37.59 9.19
N GLY A 6 -0.60 -36.78 8.83
CA GLY A 6 -0.63 -35.35 9.10
C GLY A 6 -1.82 -34.75 8.36
N THR A 7 -2.89 -34.44 9.10
CA THR A 7 -3.93 -33.53 8.64
C THR A 7 -3.23 -32.23 8.27
N TYR A 8 -3.37 -31.79 7.02
CA TYR A 8 -3.02 -30.42 6.68
C TYR A 8 -3.87 -29.53 7.58
N ASP A 9 -3.26 -28.94 8.59
CA ASP A 9 -3.88 -27.88 9.36
C ASP A 9 -4.28 -26.80 8.36
N THR A 10 -5.56 -26.80 7.98
CA THR A 10 -6.22 -25.61 7.48
C THR A 10 -5.87 -24.51 8.47
N PRO A 11 -5.29 -23.38 8.03
CA PRO A 11 -5.00 -22.29 8.95
C PRO A 11 -6.30 -21.99 9.69
N GLU A 12 -6.29 -22.16 11.01
CA GLU A 12 -7.38 -21.69 11.86
C GLU A 12 -7.65 -20.24 11.45
N GLU A 13 -8.88 -19.98 10.99
CA GLU A 13 -9.34 -18.63 10.72
C GLU A 13 -9.23 -17.85 12.04
N ASP A 14 -8.14 -17.08 12.20
CA ASP A 14 -7.98 -16.17 13.32
C ASP A 14 -9.20 -15.23 13.30
N PRO A 15 -10.10 -15.25 14.31
CA PRO A 15 -11.38 -14.56 14.25
C PRO A 15 -11.33 -13.03 14.25
N ALA A 16 -10.18 -12.39 13.95
CA ALA A 16 -10.00 -10.96 14.23
C ALA A 16 -9.15 -10.13 13.26
N CYS A 17 -8.67 -10.62 12.09
CA CYS A 17 -8.04 -9.69 11.13
C CYS A 17 -9.13 -8.89 10.39
N PRO A 18 -9.33 -7.58 10.68
CA PRO A 18 -10.33 -6.80 9.96
C PRO A 18 -9.90 -6.61 8.51
N VAL A 19 -10.87 -6.37 7.62
CA VAL A 19 -10.57 -5.99 6.24
C VAL A 19 -9.89 -4.62 6.21
N ASP A 20 -8.74 -4.57 5.53
CA ASP A 20 -7.96 -3.35 5.30
C ASP A 20 -7.79 -2.49 6.57
N PRO A 21 -7.18 -2.94 7.67
CA PRO A 21 -7.19 -2.19 8.93
C PRO A 21 -6.63 -0.77 8.79
N ALA A 22 -7.24 0.17 9.52
CA ALA A 22 -6.62 1.45 9.82
C ALA A 22 -5.40 1.26 10.74
N LEU A 23 -4.53 2.26 10.82
CA LEU A 23 -3.48 2.33 11.84
C LEU A 23 -4.09 2.26 13.25
N THR A 24 -3.38 1.58 14.14
CA THR A 24 -3.63 1.68 15.59
C THR A 24 -3.08 3.00 16.12
N SER A 25 -3.43 3.38 17.35
CA SER A 25 -2.85 4.59 17.98
C SER A 25 -1.32 4.55 18.08
N LEU A 26 -0.74 3.36 18.24
CA LEU A 26 0.71 3.17 18.18
C LEU A 26 1.24 3.42 16.75
N GLY A 27 0.58 2.87 15.73
CA GLY A 27 0.94 3.09 14.34
C GLY A 27 0.84 4.55 13.91
N GLU A 28 -0.19 5.27 14.37
CA GLU A 28 -0.32 6.71 14.16
C GLU A 28 0.82 7.48 14.84
N SER A 29 1.14 7.14 16.09
CA SER A 29 2.26 7.75 16.82
C SER A 29 3.60 7.53 16.11
N GLN A 30 3.82 6.33 15.57
CA GLN A 30 4.99 6.01 14.76
C GLN A 30 5.02 6.82 13.46
N ALA A 31 3.90 6.93 12.74
CA ALA A 31 3.84 7.75 11.53
C ALA A 31 4.11 9.24 11.81
N LEU A 32 3.54 9.78 12.90
CA LEU A 32 3.77 11.16 13.32
C LEU A 32 5.23 11.42 13.75
N SER A 33 5.92 10.41 14.25
CA SER A 33 7.35 10.54 14.59
C SER A 33 8.25 10.78 13.38
N LEU A 34 7.74 10.57 12.16
CA LEU A 34 8.45 10.87 10.91
C LEU A 34 8.36 12.36 10.53
N VAL A 35 7.41 13.12 11.10
CA VAL A 35 7.16 14.53 10.74
C VAL A 35 8.41 15.41 10.88
N PRO A 36 9.23 15.31 11.94
CA PRO A 36 10.47 16.10 12.03
C PRO A 36 11.41 15.82 10.86
N ILE A 37 11.54 14.54 10.47
CA ILE A 37 12.43 14.11 9.37
C ILE A 37 11.94 14.70 8.04
N THR A 38 10.66 14.56 7.73
CA THR A 38 10.09 15.07 6.49
C THR A 38 10.07 16.60 6.43
N THR A 39 9.98 17.26 7.59
CA THR A 39 10.09 18.73 7.69
C THR A 39 11.51 19.17 7.34
N THR A 40 12.54 18.53 7.92
CA THR A 40 13.94 18.79 7.57
C THR A 40 14.23 18.49 6.09
N MET A 41 13.62 17.45 5.51
CA MET A 41 13.70 17.21 4.06
C MET A 41 13.13 18.39 3.26
N GLY A 42 12.00 18.96 3.71
CA GLY A 42 11.42 20.17 3.11
C GLY A 42 12.34 21.37 3.15
N GLU A 43 12.93 21.65 4.32
CA GLU A 43 13.91 22.74 4.50
C GLU A 43 15.15 22.55 3.61
N ALA A 44 15.57 21.31 3.39
CA ALA A 44 16.68 20.96 2.51
C ALA A 44 16.31 20.92 1.01
N SER A 45 15.08 21.29 0.61
CA SER A 45 14.59 21.17 -0.77
C SER A 45 14.62 19.72 -1.32
N LEU A 46 14.46 18.74 -0.42
CA LEU A 46 14.39 17.31 -0.70
C LEU A 46 12.98 16.75 -0.51
N LEU A 47 11.96 17.60 -0.31
CA LEU A 47 10.59 17.15 -0.23
C LEU A 47 10.19 16.44 -1.55
N PRO A 48 9.56 15.25 -1.49
CA PRO A 48 9.05 14.60 -2.68
C PRO A 48 8.06 15.50 -3.43
N SER A 49 8.08 15.45 -4.77
CA SER A 49 7.07 16.16 -5.57
C SER A 49 5.69 15.52 -5.46
N PHE A 50 5.66 14.22 -5.20
CA PHE A 50 4.50 13.44 -4.79
C PHE A 50 4.99 12.19 -4.04
N VAL A 51 4.06 11.52 -3.38
CA VAL A 51 4.30 10.26 -2.67
C VAL A 51 3.35 9.22 -3.25
N TYR A 52 3.89 8.08 -3.70
CA TYR A 52 3.03 6.93 -3.99
C TYR A 52 2.63 6.23 -2.68
N VAL A 53 1.38 5.83 -2.59
CA VAL A 53 0.84 5.08 -1.47
C VAL A 53 0.22 3.77 -1.95
N SER A 54 0.40 2.72 -1.15
CA SER A 54 -0.40 1.51 -1.24
C SER A 54 -1.90 1.83 -1.10
N PRO A 55 -2.78 1.06 -1.77
CA PRO A 55 -4.21 1.26 -1.65
C PRO A 55 -4.78 0.85 -0.27
N LEU A 56 -4.03 0.08 0.53
CA LEU A 56 -4.41 -0.27 1.90
C LEU A 56 -4.36 0.96 2.84
N ARG A 57 -5.42 1.13 3.66
CA ARG A 57 -5.64 2.26 4.58
C ARG A 57 -4.43 2.55 5.45
N ARG A 58 -3.82 1.53 6.05
CA ARG A 58 -2.65 1.68 6.94
C ARG A 58 -1.50 2.45 6.27
N ALA A 59 -1.15 2.10 5.03
CA ALA A 59 -0.04 2.73 4.33
C ALA A 59 -0.40 4.14 3.83
N THR A 60 -1.64 4.33 3.36
CA THR A 60 -2.15 5.66 3.00
C THR A 60 -2.13 6.61 4.20
N GLN A 61 -2.61 6.16 5.37
CA GLN A 61 -2.58 6.94 6.61
C GLN A 61 -1.14 7.28 7.02
N THR A 62 -0.23 6.31 6.97
CA THR A 62 1.19 6.56 7.26
C THR A 62 1.75 7.66 6.36
N GLY A 63 1.51 7.60 5.06
CA GLY A 63 2.00 8.62 4.12
C GLY A 63 1.45 10.02 4.42
N ILE A 64 0.14 10.13 4.65
CA ILE A 64 -0.51 11.41 4.94
C ILE A 64 -0.02 12.01 6.26
N LEU A 65 0.14 11.19 7.30
CA LEU A 65 0.63 11.62 8.61
C LEU A 65 2.11 12.00 8.57
N ALA A 66 2.92 11.24 7.83
CA ALA A 66 4.36 11.46 7.73
C ALA A 66 4.69 12.72 6.93
N PHE A 67 3.91 13.10 5.91
CA PHE A 67 4.20 14.25 5.04
C PHE A 67 3.14 15.38 5.15
N PRO A 68 2.97 16.04 6.31
CA PRO A 68 1.89 17.01 6.53
C PRO A 68 2.04 18.28 5.67
N SER A 69 3.25 18.63 5.25
CA SER A 69 3.54 19.81 4.42
C SER A 69 3.35 19.57 2.92
N LEU A 70 3.09 18.32 2.50
CA LEU A 70 2.90 18.01 1.09
C LEU A 70 1.50 18.43 0.65
N THR A 71 1.44 19.44 -0.22
CA THR A 71 0.18 20.02 -0.74
C THR A 71 -0.33 19.34 -2.01
N PHE A 72 0.50 18.48 -2.63
CA PHE A 72 0.18 17.76 -3.87
C PHE A 72 -0.32 16.35 -3.57
N PRO A 73 -1.16 15.77 -4.46
CA PRO A 73 -1.84 14.53 -4.13
C PRO A 73 -0.85 13.37 -3.98
N PHE A 74 -1.09 12.59 -2.94
CA PHE A 74 -0.58 11.23 -2.83
C PHE A 74 -1.15 10.41 -3.98
N ARG A 75 -0.34 9.60 -4.66
CA ARG A 75 -0.80 8.78 -5.79
C ARG A 75 -1.02 7.36 -5.32
N CYS A 76 -2.25 6.87 -5.38
CA CYS A 76 -2.53 5.48 -5.08
C CYS A 76 -2.04 4.58 -6.22
N SER A 77 -1.39 3.47 -5.88
CA SER A 77 -0.99 2.46 -6.86
C SER A 77 -1.23 1.07 -6.30
N HIS A 78 -2.05 0.27 -6.99
CA HIS A 78 -2.29 -1.14 -6.64
C HIS A 78 -1.00 -1.97 -6.64
N LEU A 79 0.01 -1.54 -7.41
CA LEU A 79 1.32 -2.17 -7.46
C LEU A 79 2.07 -2.12 -6.12
N LEU A 80 1.63 -1.28 -5.17
CA LEU A 80 2.22 -1.12 -3.84
C LEU A 80 1.49 -1.88 -2.74
N ALA A 81 0.44 -2.66 -3.03
CA ALA A 81 -0.26 -3.46 -2.04
C ALA A 81 0.70 -4.42 -1.29
N GLU A 82 0.33 -4.81 -0.08
CA GLU A 82 1.07 -5.82 0.71
C GLU A 82 1.20 -7.14 -0.07
N GLU A 83 2.10 -8.03 0.31
CA GLU A 83 2.02 -9.42 -0.16
C GLU A 83 0.71 -10.07 0.32
N SER A 84 -0.16 -10.52 -0.59
CA SER A 84 -1.39 -11.20 -0.17
C SER A 84 -1.07 -12.57 0.44
N ASN A 85 -1.36 -12.74 1.73
CA ASN A 85 -1.26 -14.02 2.42
C ASN A 85 -2.60 -14.76 2.48
N GLY A 86 -3.61 -14.27 1.75
CA GLY A 86 -4.98 -14.76 1.80
C GLY A 86 -5.72 -14.38 3.08
N LEU A 87 -5.22 -13.38 3.83
CA LEU A 87 -5.84 -12.86 5.05
C LEU A 87 -6.70 -11.63 4.75
N PRO A 88 -7.81 -11.40 5.49
CA PRO A 88 -8.70 -10.28 5.21
C PRO A 88 -8.04 -8.89 5.25
N CYS A 89 -7.02 -8.73 6.08
CA CYS A 89 -6.27 -7.49 6.23
C CYS A 89 -5.39 -7.14 5.01
N ASP A 90 -5.21 -8.07 4.07
CA ASP A 90 -4.52 -7.85 2.80
C ASP A 90 -5.49 -7.48 1.67
N TYR A 91 -6.80 -7.56 1.92
CA TYR A 91 -7.82 -7.15 0.96
C TYR A 91 -7.88 -5.64 0.87
N VAL A 92 -7.97 -5.15 -0.34
CA VAL A 92 -8.05 -3.72 -0.64
C VAL A 92 -9.51 -3.32 -0.78
N GLN A 93 -9.86 -2.16 -0.20
CA GLN A 93 -11.20 -1.61 -0.37
C GLN A 93 -11.34 -0.88 -1.71
N PRO A 94 -12.55 -0.86 -2.32
CA PRO A 94 -12.81 -0.03 -3.48
C PRO A 94 -12.47 1.44 -3.22
N SER A 95 -12.00 2.15 -4.24
CA SER A 95 -11.66 3.57 -4.13
C SER A 95 -12.87 4.41 -3.70
N SER A 96 -14.07 4.01 -4.09
CA SER A 96 -15.33 4.61 -3.62
C SER A 96 -15.50 4.57 -2.09
N SER A 97 -14.91 3.60 -1.41
CA SER A 97 -14.91 3.49 0.06
C SER A 97 -13.74 4.24 0.71
N LEU A 98 -12.61 4.38 0.01
CA LEU A 98 -11.42 5.09 0.49
C LEU A 98 -11.51 6.61 0.28
N LEU A 99 -12.18 7.06 -0.78
CA LEU A 99 -12.31 8.47 -1.13
C LEU A 99 -12.99 9.30 -0.03
N PRO A 100 -14.07 8.84 0.65
CA PRO A 100 -14.62 9.57 1.80
C PRO A 100 -13.65 9.72 2.97
N LEU A 101 -12.67 8.82 3.12
CA LEU A 101 -11.72 8.83 4.24
C LEU A 101 -10.54 9.78 3.99
N PHE A 102 -10.03 9.79 2.76
CA PHE A 102 -8.81 10.54 2.41
C PHE A 102 -9.08 11.77 1.53
N GLY A 103 -10.29 11.89 1.01
CA GLY A 103 -10.73 13.01 0.19
C GLY A 103 -9.84 13.22 -1.03
N SER A 104 -9.68 14.48 -1.43
CA SER A 104 -8.82 14.89 -2.54
C SER A 104 -7.32 14.84 -2.22
N LYS A 105 -6.92 14.38 -1.02
CA LYS A 105 -5.49 14.23 -0.71
C LYS A 105 -4.85 13.08 -1.49
N VAL A 106 -5.65 12.08 -1.90
CA VAL A 106 -5.17 10.91 -2.63
C VAL A 106 -5.80 10.88 -4.02
N ASP A 107 -4.95 10.80 -5.03
CA ASP A 107 -5.31 10.57 -6.42
C ASP A 107 -5.40 9.06 -6.68
N TYR A 108 -6.62 8.59 -6.91
CA TYR A 108 -6.95 7.21 -7.26
C TYR A 108 -7.08 6.98 -8.76
N SER A 109 -6.72 7.94 -9.63
CA SER A 109 -6.84 7.77 -11.08
C SER A 109 -5.99 6.63 -11.65
N GLY A 110 -4.90 6.26 -10.96
CA GLY A 110 -4.06 5.10 -11.27
C GLY A 110 -4.51 3.79 -10.61
N TYR A 111 -5.62 3.82 -9.86
CA TYR A 111 -6.18 2.66 -9.18
C TYR A 111 -7.32 2.07 -10.02
N ASP A 112 -7.06 0.91 -10.62
CA ASP A 112 -8.05 0.19 -11.41
C ASP A 112 -8.78 -0.85 -10.55
N GLU A 113 -10.00 -0.52 -10.14
CA GLU A 113 -10.86 -1.42 -9.37
C GLU A 113 -11.15 -2.74 -10.10
N ALA A 114 -11.18 -2.75 -11.43
CA ALA A 114 -11.47 -3.96 -12.20
C ALA A 114 -10.30 -4.96 -12.15
N VAL A 115 -9.05 -4.45 -12.15
CA VAL A 115 -7.85 -5.26 -11.93
C VAL A 115 -7.85 -5.80 -10.51
N ASP A 116 -8.22 -4.97 -9.54
CA ASP A 116 -8.20 -5.35 -8.13
C ASP A 116 -9.25 -6.42 -7.79
N ILE A 117 -10.47 -6.32 -8.33
CA ILE A 117 -11.55 -7.34 -8.19
C ILE A 117 -11.12 -8.72 -8.72
N GLN A 118 -10.20 -8.77 -9.69
CA GLN A 118 -9.68 -10.01 -10.25
C GLN A 118 -8.40 -10.50 -9.56
N SER A 119 -7.82 -9.71 -8.66
CA SER A 119 -6.56 -10.00 -7.98
C SER A 119 -6.75 -10.82 -6.70
N GLU A 120 -5.62 -11.25 -6.13
CA GLU A 120 -5.47 -11.81 -4.77
C GLU A 120 -5.77 -10.79 -3.65
N HIS A 121 -5.94 -9.52 -3.98
CA HIS A 121 -6.30 -8.44 -3.05
C HIS A 121 -7.79 -8.10 -3.07
N ALA A 122 -8.59 -8.75 -3.92
CA ALA A 122 -10.02 -8.53 -3.97
C ALA A 122 -10.70 -8.91 -2.64
N ALA A 123 -11.42 -7.97 -2.04
CA ALA A 123 -12.30 -8.21 -0.91
C ALA A 123 -13.35 -9.31 -1.22
N PRO A 124 -13.87 -10.00 -0.18
CA PRO A 124 -14.04 -11.45 -0.12
C PRO A 124 -14.96 -12.08 -1.21
N PRO A 125 -14.76 -13.38 -1.54
CA PRO A 125 -14.11 -14.43 -0.73
C PRO A 125 -12.88 -15.10 -1.37
N ARG A 126 -11.80 -14.35 -1.67
CA ARG A 126 -10.60 -14.95 -2.31
C ARG A 126 -9.46 -15.14 -1.31
N THR A 127 -9.20 -16.39 -0.92
CA THR A 127 -8.03 -16.78 -0.09
C THR A 127 -6.78 -17.05 -0.94
N LEU A 128 -6.60 -16.30 -2.03
CA LEU A 128 -5.47 -16.50 -2.92
C LEU A 128 -4.22 -15.89 -2.30
N LYS A 129 -3.15 -16.69 -2.21
CA LYS A 129 -1.84 -16.22 -1.79
C LYS A 129 -1.06 -15.70 -2.99
N GLU A 130 -0.43 -14.54 -2.87
CA GLU A 130 0.50 -14.04 -3.87
C GLU A 130 1.76 -14.92 -3.89
N SER A 131 2.22 -15.28 -5.08
CA SER A 131 3.53 -15.95 -5.20
C SER A 131 4.65 -14.92 -5.19
N LYS A 132 5.84 -15.28 -4.69
CA LYS A 132 7.01 -14.38 -4.74
C LYS A 132 7.36 -13.93 -6.17
N ALA A 133 7.17 -14.79 -7.17
CA ALA A 133 7.38 -14.41 -8.58
C ALA A 133 6.42 -13.30 -9.04
N ARG A 134 5.16 -13.34 -8.58
CA ARG A 134 4.16 -12.30 -8.86
C ARG A 134 4.47 -11.00 -8.14
N LEU A 135 4.83 -11.07 -6.85
CA LEU A 135 5.29 -9.93 -6.07
C LEU A 135 6.49 -9.23 -6.73
N CYS A 136 7.50 -9.99 -7.15
CA CYS A 136 8.65 -9.44 -7.90
C CYS A 136 8.22 -8.80 -9.23
N GLY A 137 7.32 -9.45 -9.99
CA GLY A 137 6.81 -8.89 -11.24
C GLY A 137 6.09 -7.55 -11.03
N ARG A 138 5.31 -7.43 -9.95
CA ARG A 138 4.60 -6.21 -9.56
C ARG A 138 5.55 -5.10 -9.12
N ALA A 139 6.62 -5.45 -8.40
CA ALA A 139 7.69 -4.51 -8.06
C ALA A 139 8.42 -4.00 -9.31
N ASP A 140 8.75 -4.87 -10.26
CA ASP A 140 9.37 -4.49 -11.54
C ASP A 140 8.45 -3.58 -12.39
N GLU A 141 7.15 -3.86 -12.38
CA GLU A 141 6.14 -3.02 -13.02
C GLU A 141 6.09 -1.62 -12.38
N PHE A 142 6.13 -1.54 -11.04
CA PHE A 142 6.17 -0.25 -10.35
C PHE A 142 7.45 0.53 -10.65
N LEU A 143 8.62 -0.13 -10.71
CA LEU A 143 9.86 0.52 -11.12
C LEU A 143 9.78 1.05 -12.55
N SER A 144 9.09 0.34 -13.43
CA SER A 144 8.84 0.78 -14.80
C SER A 144 7.90 1.98 -14.86
N LEU A 145 6.86 2.01 -14.03
CA LEU A 145 5.99 3.17 -13.83
C LEU A 145 6.79 4.39 -13.34
N LEU A 146 7.66 4.24 -12.34
CA LEU A 146 8.52 5.32 -11.85
C LEU A 146 9.43 5.89 -12.94
N ARG A 147 10.01 5.02 -13.78
CA ARG A 147 10.83 5.44 -14.92
C ARG A 147 10.01 6.21 -15.94
N ALA A 148 8.80 5.74 -16.25
CA ALA A 148 7.89 6.41 -17.18
C ALA A 148 7.48 7.80 -16.67
N ASP A 149 7.17 7.93 -15.38
CA ASP A 149 6.81 9.21 -14.77
C ASP A 149 7.99 10.19 -14.74
N ARG A 150 9.20 9.71 -14.46
CA ARG A 150 10.42 10.53 -14.58
C ARG A 150 10.69 10.95 -16.02
N ALA A 151 10.41 10.10 -17.00
CA ALA A 151 10.56 10.45 -18.41
C ALA A 151 9.56 11.56 -18.83
N LYS A 152 8.31 11.50 -18.33
CA LYS A 152 7.29 12.53 -18.56
C LYS A 152 7.58 13.83 -17.81
N ASN A 153 8.20 13.75 -16.63
CA ASN A 153 8.60 14.90 -15.83
C ASN A 153 10.08 14.80 -15.42
N PRO A 154 11.02 15.22 -16.29
CA PRO A 154 12.45 15.15 -15.98
C PRO A 154 12.91 15.98 -14.77
N LYS A 155 12.06 16.90 -14.30
CA LYS A 155 12.30 17.70 -13.08
C LYS A 155 11.93 16.94 -11.81
N LEU A 156 11.29 15.77 -11.92
CA LEU A 156 11.00 14.88 -10.81
C LEU A 156 12.32 14.33 -10.25
N ARG A 157 12.75 14.85 -9.10
CA ARG A 157 14.02 14.46 -8.45
C ARG A 157 13.83 13.47 -7.31
N VAL A 158 12.76 13.66 -6.53
CA VAL A 158 12.48 12.86 -5.34
C VAL A 158 11.03 12.38 -5.38
N VAL A 159 10.86 11.08 -5.19
CA VAL A 159 9.56 10.41 -5.08
C VAL A 159 9.54 9.69 -3.74
N GLY A 160 8.51 9.94 -2.94
CA GLY A 160 8.27 9.14 -1.73
C GLY A 160 7.46 7.90 -2.07
N VAL A 161 7.65 6.83 -1.32
CA VAL A 161 6.87 5.61 -1.42
C VAL A 161 6.47 5.16 -0.02
N CYS A 162 5.18 4.95 0.20
CA CYS A 162 4.63 4.39 1.42
C CYS A 162 3.94 3.06 1.08
N SER A 163 4.62 1.96 1.40
CA SER A 163 4.18 0.60 1.14
C SER A 163 4.40 -0.26 2.40
N HIS A 164 4.57 -1.57 2.24
CA HIS A 164 4.65 -2.55 3.31
C HIS A 164 5.98 -3.30 3.30
N SER A 165 6.23 -4.10 4.33
CA SER A 165 7.56 -4.67 4.58
C SER A 165 8.06 -5.65 3.50
N GLN A 166 7.14 -6.34 2.81
CA GLN A 166 7.49 -7.33 1.78
C GLN A 166 7.63 -6.73 0.38
N TRP A 167 7.21 -5.48 0.20
CA TRP A 167 7.27 -4.74 -1.06
C TRP A 167 8.61 -4.02 -1.22
#